data_AF-A0A3A4ZTP9-F1
#
_entry.id   AF-A0A3A4ZTP9-F1
#
_cell.length_a   1.000
_cell.length_b   1.000
_cell.length_c   1.000
_cell.angle_alpha   90.00
_cell.angle_beta   90.00
_cell.angle_gamma   90.00
#
_symmetry.space_group_name_H-M   'P 1'
#
loop_
_entity.id
_entity.type
_entity.pdbx_description
1 polymer ?
#
loop_
_entity_poly.entity_id
_entity_poly.type
_entity_poly.pdbx_seq_one_letter_code
_entity_poly.pdbx_strand_id
1 'polypeptide(L)'
;MESAKKKEKGSLEQDLTDGIRILMEKNKLNVCLECGKCSAVCPMVRIYGEYVHNRGTRSVVERLAFDPEGLADETLWYCLACRECTFFCPSGVDFQNFMMGFRELMISHGHREYAHFCYQCGTYLMPKRQMEALKTTMHDTAELLSECPNCKKNRYGAVLLKLTAKGRSLTMLT
;
A
#
# COMPACT_ATOMS: atom_id res chain seq x y z
N MET A 1 -12.35 17.23 -30.07
CA MET A 1 -11.33 16.83 -29.06
C MET A 1 -11.94 16.64 -27.68
N GLU A 2 -12.95 17.42 -27.29
CA GLU A 2 -13.76 17.24 -26.05
C GLU A 2 -14.37 15.84 -25.88
N SER A 3 -14.97 15.29 -26.94
CA SER A 3 -15.73 14.03 -26.89
C SER A 3 -14.85 12.77 -26.77
N ALA A 4 -13.57 12.85 -27.14
CA ALA A 4 -12.61 11.74 -26.99
C ALA A 4 -12.11 11.64 -25.54
N LYS A 5 -11.74 12.77 -24.92
CA LYS A 5 -11.34 12.86 -23.51
C LYS A 5 -12.46 12.43 -22.55
N LYS A 6 -13.72 12.73 -22.88
CA LYS A 6 -14.88 12.31 -22.08
C LYS A 6 -15.14 10.80 -22.15
N LYS A 7 -14.88 10.18 -23.31
CA LYS A 7 -15.04 8.74 -23.51
C LYS A 7 -13.92 7.94 -22.85
N GLU A 8 -12.70 8.45 -22.91
CA GLU A 8 -11.50 7.88 -22.28
C GLU A 8 -11.52 7.99 -20.75
N LYS A 9 -12.03 9.12 -20.22
CA LYS A 9 -12.29 9.30 -18.79
C LYS A 9 -13.37 8.33 -18.27
N GLY A 10 -14.45 8.16 -19.03
CA GLY A 10 -15.52 7.22 -18.67
C GLY A 10 -15.09 5.75 -18.68
N SER A 11 -14.20 5.36 -19.60
CA SER A 11 -13.64 3.99 -19.60
C SER A 11 -12.68 3.72 -18.46
N LEU A 12 -11.89 4.73 -18.04
CA LEU A 12 -10.94 4.60 -16.94
C LEU A 12 -11.65 4.55 -15.57
N GLU A 13 -12.72 5.33 -15.41
CA GLU A 13 -13.58 5.26 -14.22
C GLU A 13 -14.30 3.91 -14.11
N GLN A 14 -14.74 3.34 -15.24
CA GLN A 14 -15.33 1.99 -15.27
C GLN A 14 -14.32 0.89 -14.90
N ASP A 15 -13.09 0.93 -15.43
CA ASP A 15 -12.04 -0.03 -15.10
C ASP A 15 -11.69 -0.03 -13.60
N LEU A 16 -11.60 1.16 -13.01
CA LEU A 16 -11.35 1.32 -11.58
C LEU A 16 -12.47 0.69 -10.74
N THR A 17 -13.73 0.99 -11.06
CA THR A 17 -14.89 0.44 -10.35
C THR A 17 -14.96 -1.08 -10.46
N ASP A 18 -14.69 -1.64 -11.64
CA ASP A 18 -14.63 -3.09 -11.83
C ASP A 18 -13.50 -3.73 -11.02
N GLY A 19 -12.32 -3.11 -10.99
CA GLY A 19 -11.19 -3.54 -10.18
C GLY A 19 -11.52 -3.55 -8.68
N ILE A 20 -12.22 -2.53 -8.18
CA ILE A 20 -12.68 -2.45 -6.79
C ILE A 20 -13.62 -3.61 -6.47
N ARG A 21 -14.62 -3.85 -7.32
CA ARG A 21 -15.59 -4.95 -7.15
C ARG A 21 -14.89 -6.31 -7.10
N ILE A 22 -13.96 -6.56 -8.02
CA ILE A 22 -13.17 -7.81 -8.05
C ILE A 22 -12.38 -7.98 -6.74
N LEU A 23 -11.78 -6.90 -6.21
CA LEU A 23 -11.08 -6.94 -4.93
C LEU A 23 -12.03 -7.22 -3.77
N MET A 24 -13.24 -6.64 -3.76
CA MET A 24 -14.24 -6.89 -2.72
C MET A 24 -14.65 -8.36 -2.67
N GLU A 25 -14.96 -8.95 -3.83
CA GLU A 25 -15.34 -10.36 -3.95
C GLU A 25 -14.20 -11.29 -3.56
N LYS A 26 -12.99 -11.07 -4.12
CA LYS A 26 -11.79 -11.89 -3.85
C LYS A 26 -11.45 -11.96 -2.36
N ASN A 27 -11.67 -10.87 -1.63
CA ASN A 27 -11.33 -10.76 -0.21
C ASN A 27 -12.55 -10.95 0.73
N LYS A 28 -13.69 -11.40 0.18
CA LYS A 28 -14.91 -11.75 0.92
C LYS A 28 -15.51 -10.58 1.72
N LEU A 29 -15.46 -9.36 1.21
CA LEU A 29 -16.02 -8.20 1.93
C LEU A 29 -17.54 -8.33 2.11
N ASN A 30 -18.22 -9.04 1.21
CA ASN A 30 -19.65 -9.31 1.21
C ASN A 30 -20.14 -10.21 2.36
N VAL A 31 -19.26 -10.87 3.10
CA VAL A 31 -19.65 -11.68 4.28
C VAL A 31 -19.42 -10.95 5.60
N CYS A 32 -19.07 -9.66 5.55
CA CYS A 32 -18.91 -8.83 6.73
C CYS A 32 -20.23 -8.76 7.52
N LEU A 33 -20.18 -9.11 8.81
CA LEU A 33 -21.34 -9.06 9.72
C LEU A 33 -21.38 -7.77 10.55
N GLU A 34 -20.55 -6.77 10.22
CA GLU A 34 -20.50 -5.49 10.93
C GLU A 34 -20.29 -5.60 12.46
N CYS A 35 -19.61 -6.66 12.92
CA CYS A 35 -19.41 -6.91 14.35
C CYS A 35 -18.40 -5.97 15.04
N GLY A 36 -17.59 -5.21 14.29
CA GLY A 36 -16.64 -4.22 14.83
C GLY A 36 -15.35 -4.78 15.45
N LYS A 37 -15.15 -6.10 15.47
CA LYS A 37 -13.95 -6.72 16.06
C LYS A 37 -12.65 -6.27 15.39
N CYS A 38 -12.67 -6.06 14.07
CA CYS A 38 -11.54 -5.51 13.32
C CYS A 38 -11.14 -4.10 13.76
N SER A 39 -12.11 -3.26 14.13
CA SER A 39 -11.85 -1.92 14.67
C SER A 39 -11.23 -1.97 16.06
N ALA A 40 -11.71 -2.89 16.92
CA ALA A 40 -11.21 -3.04 18.29
C ALA A 40 -9.74 -3.44 18.37
N VAL A 41 -9.24 -4.23 17.41
CA VAL A 41 -7.85 -4.70 17.37
C VAL A 41 -6.93 -3.79 16.55
N CYS A 42 -7.47 -2.76 15.91
CA CYS A 42 -6.69 -1.95 14.98
C CYS A 42 -5.69 -1.04 15.72
N PRO A 43 -4.38 -1.12 15.43
CA PRO A 43 -3.37 -0.33 16.14
C PRO A 43 -3.32 1.14 15.71
N MET A 44 -4.10 1.56 14.70
CA MET A 44 -3.99 2.91 14.11
C MET A 44 -4.16 4.04 15.13
N VAL A 45 -5.04 3.89 16.12
CA VAL A 45 -5.25 4.90 17.18
C VAL A 45 -3.98 5.15 17.98
N ARG A 46 -3.25 4.07 18.30
CA ARG A 46 -2.00 4.15 19.06
C ARG A 46 -0.89 4.81 18.26
N ILE A 47 -0.91 4.67 16.93
CA ILE A 47 0.14 5.19 16.06
C ILE A 47 -0.11 6.65 15.67
N TYR A 48 -1.35 6.99 15.31
CA TYR A 48 -1.67 8.32 14.78
C TYR A 48 -2.31 9.25 15.82
N GLY A 49 -2.57 8.79 17.05
CA GLY A 49 -3.16 9.58 18.13
C GLY A 49 -4.64 9.93 17.96
N GLU A 50 -5.18 9.82 16.75
CA GLU A 50 -6.58 10.08 16.42
C GLU A 50 -7.26 8.81 15.90
N TYR A 51 -8.28 8.32 16.63
CA TYR A 51 -9.23 7.39 16.02
C TYR A 51 -10.25 8.20 15.23
N VAL A 52 -9.95 8.41 13.96
CA VAL A 52 -10.99 8.89 13.05
C VAL A 52 -11.80 7.66 12.67
N HIS A 53 -12.95 7.45 13.31
CA HIS A 53 -13.84 6.30 13.11
C HIS A 53 -14.04 6.01 11.62
N ASN A 54 -14.23 7.06 10.84
CA ASN A 54 -14.45 6.98 9.41
C ASN A 54 -13.21 6.47 8.63
N ARG A 55 -12.01 6.39 9.23
CA ARG A 55 -10.76 5.93 8.61
C ARG A 55 -10.40 4.46 8.89
N GLY A 56 -11.21 3.77 9.69
CA GLY A 56 -11.03 2.35 10.00
C GLY A 56 -11.23 1.45 8.78
N THR A 57 -10.59 0.28 8.78
CA THR A 57 -10.79 -0.70 7.70
C THR A 57 -12.24 -1.15 7.58
N ARG A 58 -12.97 -1.22 8.70
CA ARG A 58 -14.42 -1.42 8.71
C ARG A 58 -15.15 -0.35 7.89
N SER A 59 -14.87 0.93 8.15
CA SER A 59 -15.52 2.03 7.45
C SER A 59 -15.15 2.12 5.99
N VAL A 60 -13.93 1.70 5.60
CA VAL A 60 -13.59 1.51 4.18
C VAL A 60 -14.52 0.49 3.54
N VAL A 61 -14.70 -0.68 4.16
CA VAL A 61 -15.58 -1.74 3.64
C VAL A 61 -17.04 -1.30 3.59
N GLU A 62 -17.54 -0.65 4.66
CA GLU A 62 -18.90 -0.11 4.71
C GLU A 62 -19.13 0.89 3.58
N ARG A 63 -18.24 1.87 3.41
CA ARG A 63 -18.36 2.87 2.34
C ARG A 63 -18.37 2.23 0.97
N LEU A 64 -17.49 1.27 0.70
CA LEU A 64 -17.45 0.58 -0.59
C LEU A 64 -18.70 -0.26 -0.88
N ALA A 65 -19.40 -0.72 0.15
CA ALA A 65 -20.66 -1.43 -0.02
C ALA A 65 -21.79 -0.49 -0.50
N PHE A 66 -21.73 0.80 -0.18
CA PHE A 66 -22.74 1.79 -0.54
C PHE A 66 -22.33 2.69 -1.73
N ASP A 67 -21.05 3.02 -1.82
CA ASP A 67 -20.47 3.93 -2.79
C ASP A 67 -19.05 3.46 -3.19
N PRO A 68 -18.95 2.50 -4.13
CA PRO A 68 -17.67 2.01 -4.62
C PRO A 68 -16.85 3.08 -5.35
N GLU A 69 -17.48 4.17 -5.81
CA GLU A 69 -16.84 5.28 -6.53
C GLU A 69 -16.20 6.30 -5.57
N GLY A 70 -16.64 6.33 -4.30
CA GLY A 70 -16.35 7.40 -3.34
C GLY A 70 -14.97 7.37 -2.65
N LEU A 71 -14.03 6.52 -3.05
CA LEU A 71 -12.78 6.30 -2.29
C LEU A 71 -11.53 6.78 -3.01
N ALA A 72 -11.49 8.07 -3.30
CA ALA A 72 -10.27 8.83 -3.60
C ALA A 72 -9.80 9.68 -2.41
N ASP A 73 -10.05 9.24 -1.17
CA ASP A 73 -9.65 9.96 0.03
C ASP A 73 -8.44 9.32 0.73
N GLU A 74 -7.91 10.02 1.74
CA GLU A 74 -6.75 9.57 2.49
C GLU A 74 -7.03 8.34 3.38
N THR A 75 -8.30 8.00 3.63
CA THR A 75 -8.74 7.00 4.61
C THR A 75 -8.03 5.66 4.43
N LEU A 76 -7.93 5.19 3.18
CA LEU A 76 -7.28 3.92 2.86
C LEU A 76 -5.79 3.90 3.25
N TRP A 77 -5.14 5.05 3.26
CA TRP A 77 -3.71 5.22 3.40
C TRP A 77 -3.24 5.22 4.87
N TYR A 78 -4.16 5.15 5.84
CA TYR A 78 -3.82 4.98 7.26
C TYR A 78 -3.45 3.53 7.60
N CYS A 79 -4.06 2.56 6.92
CA CYS A 79 -3.93 1.14 7.27
C CYS A 79 -2.47 0.64 7.18
N LEU A 80 -1.97 0.03 8.24
CA LEU A 80 -0.59 -0.50 8.27
C LEU A 80 -0.39 -1.77 7.45
N ALA A 81 -1.48 -2.35 6.92
CA ALA A 81 -1.48 -3.70 6.37
C ALA A 81 -0.87 -4.73 7.36
N CYS A 82 -1.19 -4.60 8.65
CA CYS A 82 -0.64 -5.43 9.74
C CYS A 82 -1.36 -6.77 9.98
N ARG A 83 -2.46 -7.05 9.26
CA ARG A 83 -3.24 -8.30 9.29
C ARG A 83 -4.08 -8.59 10.54
N GLU A 84 -3.98 -7.80 11.61
CA GLU A 84 -4.77 -7.97 12.84
C GLU A 84 -6.28 -8.14 12.57
N CYS A 85 -6.85 -7.25 11.74
CA CYS A 85 -8.26 -7.30 11.38
C CYS A 85 -8.65 -8.56 10.58
N THR A 86 -7.80 -9.03 9.67
CA THR A 86 -8.02 -10.29 8.94
C THR A 86 -7.99 -11.47 9.91
N PHE A 87 -6.98 -11.53 10.79
CA PHE A 87 -6.80 -12.64 11.72
C PHE A 87 -7.99 -12.79 12.69
N PHE A 88 -8.50 -11.67 13.19
CA PHE A 88 -9.57 -11.67 14.19
C PHE A 88 -10.98 -11.67 13.62
N CYS A 89 -11.15 -11.63 12.29
CA CYS A 89 -12.46 -11.59 11.64
C CYS A 89 -13.18 -12.95 11.76
N PRO A 90 -14.34 -13.05 12.44
CA PRO A 90 -15.06 -14.31 12.57
C PRO A 90 -15.68 -14.78 11.25
N SER A 91 -16.00 -13.87 10.33
CA SER A 91 -16.56 -14.17 9.01
C SER A 91 -15.50 -14.52 7.96
N GLY A 92 -14.21 -14.39 8.29
CA GLY A 92 -13.11 -14.68 7.36
C GLY A 92 -12.89 -13.63 6.27
N VAL A 93 -13.24 -12.36 6.52
CA VAL A 93 -12.92 -11.24 5.61
C VAL A 93 -11.41 -10.98 5.59
N ASP A 94 -10.82 -10.88 4.38
CA ASP A 94 -9.40 -10.61 4.21
C ASP A 94 -9.10 -9.12 3.99
N PHE A 95 -9.21 -8.38 5.08
CA PHE A 95 -8.98 -6.94 5.09
C PHE A 95 -7.57 -6.54 4.64
N GLN A 96 -6.52 -7.25 5.04
CA GLN A 96 -5.14 -6.89 4.70
C GLN A 96 -4.91 -6.94 3.18
N ASN A 97 -5.25 -8.08 2.56
CA ASN A 97 -5.04 -8.26 1.12
C ASN A 97 -5.93 -7.33 0.30
N PHE A 98 -7.16 -7.08 0.78
CA PHE A 98 -8.02 -6.05 0.20
C PHE A 98 -7.33 -4.68 0.20
N MET A 99 -6.82 -4.22 1.35
CA MET A 99 -6.20 -2.90 1.46
C MET A 99 -4.91 -2.76 0.64
N MET A 100 -4.12 -3.83 0.52
CA MET A 100 -2.92 -3.84 -0.33
C MET A 100 -3.28 -3.78 -1.82
N GLY A 101 -4.19 -4.65 -2.27
CA GLY A 101 -4.64 -4.67 -3.67
C GLY A 101 -5.34 -3.38 -4.07
N PHE A 102 -6.12 -2.79 -3.17
CA PHE A 102 -6.78 -1.50 -3.43
C PHE A 102 -5.75 -0.39 -3.65
N ARG A 103 -4.66 -0.33 -2.86
CA ARG A 103 -3.59 0.66 -3.08
C ARG A 103 -2.91 0.46 -4.42
N GLU A 104 -2.61 -0.78 -4.78
CA GLU A 104 -2.00 -1.09 -6.08
C GLU A 104 -2.88 -0.63 -7.23
N LEU A 105 -4.19 -0.90 -7.15
CA LEU A 105 -5.19 -0.44 -8.11
C LEU A 105 -5.28 1.09 -8.18
N MET A 106 -5.33 1.77 -7.04
CA MET A 106 -5.37 3.24 -6.98
C MET A 106 -4.11 3.86 -7.59
N ILE A 107 -2.93 3.30 -7.29
CA ILE A 107 -1.65 3.76 -7.83
C ILE A 107 -1.60 3.56 -9.34
N SER A 108 -2.10 2.43 -9.87
CA SER A 108 -2.13 2.17 -11.32
C SER A 108 -3.06 3.13 -12.06
N HIS A 109 -4.07 3.67 -11.37
CA HIS A 109 -5.00 4.68 -11.88
C HIS A 109 -4.56 6.13 -11.61
N GLY A 110 -3.32 6.34 -11.11
CA GLY A 110 -2.75 7.68 -10.93
C GLY A 110 -3.01 8.33 -9.58
N HIS A 111 -3.74 7.68 -8.66
CA HIS A 111 -3.95 8.15 -7.29
C HIS A 111 -2.71 7.84 -6.43
N ARG A 112 -1.74 8.76 -6.46
CA ARG A 112 -0.41 8.60 -5.86
C ARG A 112 -0.14 9.63 -4.75
N GLU A 113 -1.08 10.54 -4.49
CA GLU A 113 -0.96 11.68 -3.59
C GLU A 113 -0.66 11.28 -2.14
N TYR A 114 -1.06 10.09 -1.71
CA TYR A 114 -0.83 9.55 -0.36
C TYR A 114 0.21 8.42 -0.32
N ALA A 115 0.83 8.10 -1.46
CA ALA A 115 1.83 7.05 -1.57
C ALA A 115 3.26 7.60 -1.45
N HIS A 116 4.12 6.86 -0.76
CA HIS A 116 5.57 7.06 -0.77
C HIS A 116 6.23 5.99 -1.65
N PHE A 117 7.20 6.39 -2.47
CA PHE A 117 7.85 5.55 -3.47
C PHE A 117 9.35 5.49 -3.24
N CYS A 118 9.96 4.39 -3.65
CA CYS A 118 11.39 4.20 -3.66
C CYS A 118 12.05 5.26 -4.54
N TYR A 119 13.02 5.99 -4.00
CA TYR A 119 13.76 7.01 -4.74
C TYR A 119 14.53 6.44 -5.94
N GLN A 120 14.97 5.18 -5.87
CA GLN A 120 15.82 4.56 -6.89
C GLN A 120 15.02 3.96 -8.06
N CYS A 121 13.92 3.25 -7.78
CA CYS A 121 13.18 2.49 -8.81
C CYS A 121 11.71 2.90 -8.97
N GLY A 122 11.22 3.84 -8.16
CA GLY A 122 9.83 4.31 -8.22
C GLY A 122 8.79 3.30 -7.73
N THR A 123 9.19 2.12 -7.23
CA THR A 123 8.27 1.13 -6.64
C THR A 123 7.61 1.69 -5.39
N TYR A 124 6.32 1.40 -5.20
CA TYR A 124 5.59 1.75 -3.99
C TYR A 124 6.25 1.15 -2.75
N LEU A 125 6.44 1.96 -1.69
CA LEU A 125 6.99 1.51 -0.42
C LEU A 125 5.92 1.36 0.64
N MET A 126 5.23 2.46 0.94
CA MET A 126 4.25 2.57 2.01
C MET A 126 3.46 3.88 1.86
N PRO A 127 2.36 4.06 2.60
CA PRO A 127 1.69 5.35 2.68
C PRO A 127 2.57 6.47 3.27
N LYS A 128 2.34 7.72 2.85
CA LYS A 128 3.08 8.89 3.33
C LYS A 128 2.97 9.07 4.84
N ARG A 129 1.79 8.87 5.44
CA ARG A 129 1.62 8.96 6.89
C ARG A 129 2.44 7.96 7.70
N GLN A 130 2.60 6.74 7.17
CA GLN A 130 3.47 5.75 7.82
C GLN A 130 4.92 6.19 7.75
N MET A 131 5.34 6.72 6.60
CA MET A 131 6.66 7.29 6.42
C MET A 131 6.91 8.45 7.40
N GLU A 132 5.95 9.35 7.57
CA GLU A 132 6.02 10.47 8.52
C GLU A 132 6.18 9.97 9.97
N ALA A 133 5.34 9.03 10.40
CA ALA A 133 5.41 8.43 11.74
C ALA A 133 6.74 7.69 11.98
N LEU A 134 7.28 7.03 10.95
CA LEU A 134 8.58 6.38 11.07
C LEU A 134 9.72 7.40 11.15
N LYS A 135 9.71 8.46 10.34
CA LYS A 135 10.73 9.51 10.37
C LYS A 135 10.83 10.20 11.72
N THR A 136 9.70 10.45 12.38
CA THR A 136 9.70 11.04 13.73
C THR A 136 10.24 10.07 14.78
N THR A 137 10.07 8.76 14.59
CA THR A 137 10.50 7.74 15.55
C THR A 137 11.96 7.30 15.34
N MET A 138 12.43 7.26 14.08
CA MET A 138 13.67 6.61 13.67
C MET A 138 14.89 7.55 13.52
N HIS A 139 14.77 8.84 13.83
CA HIS A 139 15.85 9.86 13.83
C HIS A 139 16.89 9.65 12.70
N ASP A 140 18.15 9.36 13.03
CA ASP A 140 19.30 9.26 12.10
C ASP A 140 19.22 8.09 11.10
N THR A 141 18.24 7.19 11.25
CA THR A 141 18.04 6.07 10.31
C THR A 141 16.95 6.33 9.28
N ALA A 142 16.37 7.53 9.26
CA ALA A 142 15.33 7.91 8.31
C ALA A 142 15.76 7.79 6.84
N GLU A 143 17.04 7.98 6.52
CA GLU A 143 17.57 7.80 5.16
C GLU A 143 17.38 6.37 4.64
N LEU A 144 17.41 5.38 5.55
CA LEU A 144 17.17 3.97 5.20
C LEU A 144 15.74 3.76 4.69
N LEU A 145 14.79 4.64 4.98
CA LEU A 145 13.40 4.48 4.56
C LEU A 145 13.16 4.87 3.09
N SER A 146 14.13 5.54 2.44
CA SER A 146 14.01 6.07 1.07
C SER A 146 14.19 5.01 -0.04
N GLU A 147 14.76 3.85 0.28
CA GLU A 147 15.08 2.78 -0.67
C GLU A 147 14.33 1.47 -0.36
N CYS A 148 13.81 0.81 -1.40
CA CYS A 148 13.15 -0.48 -1.24
C CYS A 148 14.14 -1.62 -0.91
N PRO A 149 13.66 -2.74 -0.31
CA PRO A 149 14.51 -3.88 0.01
C PRO A 149 15.30 -4.43 -1.18
N ASN A 150 14.70 -4.42 -2.38
CA ASN A 150 15.36 -4.89 -3.59
C ASN A 150 16.51 -3.97 -4.04
N CYS A 151 16.31 -2.65 -4.05
CA CYS A 151 17.37 -1.69 -4.37
C CYS A 151 18.53 -1.78 -3.37
N LYS A 152 18.23 -1.91 -2.07
CA LYS A 152 19.26 -2.13 -1.03
C LYS A 152 20.04 -3.41 -1.28
N LYS A 153 19.34 -4.52 -1.53
CA LYS A 153 19.96 -5.83 -1.84
C LYS A 153 20.86 -5.75 -3.07
N ASN A 154 20.40 -5.08 -4.14
CA ASN A 154 21.19 -4.90 -5.36
C ASN A 154 22.46 -4.09 -5.10
N ARG A 155 22.39 -3.04 -4.27
CA ARG A 155 23.57 -2.26 -3.88
C ARG A 155 24.58 -3.10 -3.09
N TYR A 156 24.12 -3.90 -2.13
CA TYR A 156 25.00 -4.82 -1.40
C TYR A 156 25.64 -5.85 -2.33
N GLY A 157 24.87 -6.41 -3.28
CA GLY A 157 25.37 -7.31 -4.31
C GLY A 157 26.47 -6.69 -5.17
N ALA A 158 26.29 -5.43 -5.60
CA ALA A 158 27.31 -4.70 -6.37
C ALA A 158 28.62 -4.52 -5.59
N VAL A 159 28.56 -4.29 -4.28
CA VAL A 159 29.75 -4.23 -3.42
C VAL A 159 30.45 -5.59 -3.35
N LEU A 160 29.69 -6.67 -3.11
CA LEU A 160 30.23 -8.03 -3.05
C LEU A 160 30.93 -8.43 -4.36
N LEU A 161 30.34 -8.10 -5.52
CA LEU A 161 30.93 -8.35 -6.84
C LEU A 161 32.25 -7.57 -7.04
N LYS A 162 32.36 -6.34 -6.53
CA LYS A 162 33.61 -5.57 -6.60
C LYS A 162 34.71 -6.20 -5.75
N LEU A 163 34.36 -6.77 -4.60
CA LEU A 163 35.32 -7.47 -3.73
C LEU A 163 35.85 -8.75 -4.40
N THR A 164 34.99 -9.49 -5.11
CA THR A 164 35.44 -10.68 -5.85
C THR A 164 36.27 -10.34 -7.08
N ALA A 165 35.99 -9.21 -7.75
CA ALA A 165 36.78 -8.73 -8.88
C ALA A 165 38.20 -8.28 -8.50
N LYS A 166 38.39 -7.66 -7.32
CA LYS A 166 39.72 -7.28 -6.81
C LYS A 166 40.65 -8.47 -6.52
N GLY A 167 40.12 -9.69 -6.40
CA GLY A 167 40.90 -10.92 -6.25
C GLY A 167 41.38 -11.55 -7.56
N ARG A 168 40.91 -11.07 -8.73
CA ARG A 168 41.39 -11.52 -10.04
C ARG A 168 42.49 -10.58 -10.55
N SER A 169 43.68 -10.69 -9.95
CA SER A 169 44.89 -10.24 -10.64
C SER A 169 45.02 -11.08 -11.92
N LEU A 170 45.02 -10.43 -13.09
CA LEU A 170 45.39 -11.08 -14.36
C LEU A 170 46.82 -11.63 -14.21
N THR A 171 46.93 -12.90 -13.89
CA THR A 171 48.18 -13.68 -14.01
C THR A 171 47.84 -15.00 -14.68
N MET A 172 47.43 -14.93 -15.94
CA MET A 172 47.62 -15.99 -16.94
C MET A 172 47.25 -15.37 -18.29
N LEU A 173 48.28 -14.93 -19.01
CA LEU A 173 48.42 -14.95 -20.48
C LEU A 173 49.63 -14.07 -20.84
N THR A 174 50.82 -14.67 -20.73
CA THR A 174 51.94 -14.70 -21.69
C THR A 174 53.13 -15.35 -21.00
#